data_AF-A0AA86W6D6-F1
#
_entry.id   AF-A0AA86W6D6-F1
#
_cell.length_a   1.000
_cell.length_b   1.000
_cell.length_c   1.000
_cell.angle_alpha   90.00
_cell.angle_beta   90.00
_cell.angle_gamma   90.00
#
_symmetry.space_group_name_H-M   'P 1'
#
loop_
_entity.id
_entity.type
_entity.pdbx_description
1 polymer ?
#
loop_
_entity_poly.entity_id
_entity_poly.type
_entity_poly.pdbx_seq_one_letter_code
_entity_poly.pdbx_strand_id
1 'polypeptide(L)'
;MELTITQPDDWHLHLRDGSLLEAVLPDSAKHFGRAIVMPNLKPPITTTSAAVTYRGSILRAVPKNSNFTPLMTLYLTDMTTPDEIKLAKKSGLVYGVKLYPAGATTNSQDGVTDLLGNCFSVLKEMAEQNLPLLVHGEVTNSDIDIFDREKVFIESILEPLVQRLPQLKVVMEHITTADAVKFVESCKEGYVAATVTPQHLLLNRNALFQGGLQPHNYCLPVLKREIHRQAIVSAVTSGSKRFFLGTDSAPHERRKKESSCGCAGIYNSPVALSLYAKVFEEAGALDKLEAFTSFNGPDFYGLPRNKSKIKLRKASWKVPDYLSFPVGDIVPMFAGETLEWEALPC
;
A
#
# COMPACT_ATOMS: atom_id res chain seq x y z
N MET A 1 27.25 8.63 -6.35
CA MET A 1 26.76 7.31 -6.78
C MET A 1 25.43 7.50 -7.48
N GLU A 2 25.15 6.73 -8.53
CA GLU A 2 23.87 6.74 -9.26
C GLU A 2 23.44 5.30 -9.52
N LEU A 3 22.16 5.02 -9.28
CA LEU A 3 21.54 3.73 -9.56
C LEU A 3 20.46 3.93 -10.62
N THR A 4 20.54 3.18 -11.72
CA THR A 4 19.50 3.16 -12.75
C THR A 4 18.67 1.91 -12.56
N ILE A 5 17.37 2.08 -12.28
CA ILE A 5 16.42 0.98 -12.10
C ILE A 5 15.27 1.09 -13.09
N THR A 6 14.65 -0.05 -13.39
CA THR A 6 13.35 -0.10 -14.09
C THR A 6 12.35 0.79 -13.37
N GLN A 7 11.59 1.59 -14.13
CA GLN A 7 10.58 2.47 -13.57
C GLN A 7 9.68 1.64 -12.64
N PRO A 8 9.60 1.99 -11.34
CA PRO A 8 8.89 1.21 -10.35
C PRO A 8 7.38 1.37 -10.49
N ASP A 9 6.64 0.55 -9.77
CA ASP A 9 5.18 0.65 -9.62
C ASP A 9 4.83 0.65 -8.13
N ASP A 10 3.74 1.32 -7.76
CA ASP A 10 3.25 1.36 -6.37
C ASP A 10 2.05 0.45 -6.17
N TRP A 11 2.26 -0.69 -5.51
CA TRP A 11 1.22 -1.71 -5.35
C TRP A 11 0.23 -1.41 -4.20
N HIS A 12 0.30 -0.22 -3.56
CA HIS A 12 -0.69 0.22 -2.56
C HIS A 12 -0.74 1.75 -2.44
N LEU A 13 -1.74 2.41 -3.04
CA LEU A 13 -1.81 3.87 -3.06
C LEU A 13 -3.22 4.43 -2.76
N HIS A 14 -3.29 5.48 -1.92
CA HIS A 14 -4.51 6.26 -1.68
C HIS A 14 -4.46 7.63 -2.35
N LEU A 15 -5.10 7.75 -3.52
CA LEU A 15 -5.17 9.02 -4.26
C LEU A 15 -6.25 9.98 -3.78
N ARG A 16 -7.20 9.53 -2.94
CA ARG A 16 -8.36 10.33 -2.49
C ARG A 16 -9.23 10.76 -3.68
N ASP A 17 -9.94 11.88 -3.61
CA ASP A 17 -10.79 12.36 -4.71
C ASP A 17 -10.81 13.89 -4.77
N GLY A 18 -11.35 14.43 -5.86
CA GLY A 18 -11.50 15.87 -6.10
C GLY A 18 -10.17 16.62 -6.03
N SER A 19 -10.18 17.79 -5.38
CA SER A 19 -8.98 18.64 -5.30
C SER A 19 -7.82 18.00 -4.52
N LEU A 20 -8.07 17.01 -3.66
CA LEU A 20 -7.00 16.29 -2.99
C LEU A 20 -6.32 15.28 -3.93
N LEU A 21 -7.08 14.65 -4.82
CA LEU A 21 -6.53 13.83 -5.91
C LEU A 21 -5.63 14.67 -6.82
N GLU A 22 -6.10 15.84 -7.24
CA GLU A 22 -5.32 16.76 -8.09
C GLU A 22 -4.03 17.22 -7.42
N ALA A 23 -4.04 17.38 -6.09
CA ALA A 23 -2.87 17.77 -5.30
C ALA A 23 -1.80 16.67 -5.23
N VAL A 24 -2.19 15.42 -4.95
CA VAL A 24 -1.25 14.37 -4.54
C VAL A 24 -0.86 13.39 -5.65
N LEU A 25 -1.68 13.29 -6.70
CA LEU A 25 -1.39 12.42 -7.86
C LEU A 25 -0.04 12.77 -8.53
N PRO A 26 0.32 14.05 -8.75
CA PRO A 26 1.59 14.39 -9.40
C PRO A 26 2.82 13.81 -8.70
N ASP A 27 2.82 13.75 -7.36
CA ASP A 27 3.95 13.22 -6.59
C ASP A 27 4.17 11.72 -6.84
N SER A 28 3.09 10.96 -7.07
CA SER A 28 3.18 9.53 -7.43
C SER A 28 3.48 9.34 -8.92
N ALA A 29 2.79 10.09 -9.79
CA ALA A 29 2.90 10.00 -11.25
C ALA A 29 4.26 10.47 -11.80
N LYS A 30 5.05 11.16 -10.97
CA LYS A 30 6.43 11.58 -11.27
C LYS A 30 7.41 10.40 -11.32
N HIS A 31 7.17 9.35 -10.54
CA HIS A 31 8.13 8.27 -10.33
C HIS A 31 7.60 6.88 -10.68
N PHE A 32 6.32 6.62 -10.42
CA PHE A 32 5.72 5.31 -10.64
C PHE A 32 5.05 5.21 -12.01
N GLY A 33 5.23 4.07 -12.69
CA GLY A 33 4.56 3.79 -13.97
C GLY A 33 3.10 3.39 -13.77
N ARG A 34 2.83 2.58 -12.75
CA ARG A 34 1.50 2.14 -12.34
C ARG A 34 1.31 2.30 -10.84
N ALA A 35 0.06 2.36 -10.41
CA ALA A 35 -0.26 2.11 -9.01
C ALA A 35 -1.58 1.35 -8.83
N ILE A 36 -1.64 0.47 -7.83
CA ILE A 36 -2.89 -0.10 -7.33
C ILE A 36 -3.59 0.98 -6.50
N VAL A 37 -4.70 1.50 -7.03
CA VAL A 37 -5.46 2.58 -6.41
C VAL A 37 -6.51 1.97 -5.48
N MET A 38 -6.39 2.27 -4.19
CA MET A 38 -7.25 1.74 -3.14
C MET A 38 -8.68 2.33 -3.20
N PRO A 39 -9.72 1.56 -2.80
CA PRO A 39 -11.11 1.88 -3.15
C PRO A 39 -11.91 2.53 -2.00
N ASN A 40 -11.26 2.91 -0.89
CA ASN A 40 -11.89 3.42 0.33
C ASN A 40 -12.22 4.93 0.25
N LEU A 41 -12.84 5.34 -0.86
CA LEU A 41 -13.46 6.67 -0.97
C LEU A 41 -14.72 6.76 -0.10
N LYS A 42 -15.39 7.91 -0.12
CA LYS A 42 -16.69 8.13 0.52
C LYS A 42 -17.70 8.62 -0.53
N PRO A 43 -18.65 7.77 -0.97
CA PRO A 43 -18.80 6.34 -0.65
C PRO A 43 -17.66 5.45 -1.22
N PRO A 44 -17.46 4.23 -0.71
CA PRO A 44 -16.43 3.31 -1.23
C PRO A 44 -16.74 2.85 -2.66
N ILE A 45 -15.69 2.49 -3.41
CA ILE A 45 -15.81 1.99 -4.79
C ILE A 45 -16.14 0.50 -4.76
N THR A 46 -17.43 0.16 -4.74
CA THR A 46 -17.91 -1.24 -4.63
C THR A 46 -18.32 -1.87 -5.96
N THR A 47 -18.38 -1.08 -7.04
CA THR A 47 -18.79 -1.56 -8.37
C THR A 47 -17.80 -1.17 -9.46
N THR A 48 -17.76 -1.96 -10.53
CA THR A 48 -16.93 -1.75 -11.71
C THR A 48 -17.28 -0.42 -12.38
N SER A 49 -18.56 -0.04 -12.40
CA SER A 49 -19.00 1.26 -12.94
C SER A 49 -18.42 2.44 -12.15
N ALA A 50 -18.43 2.34 -10.81
CA ALA A 50 -17.81 3.36 -9.95
C ALA A 50 -16.27 3.40 -10.16
N ALA A 51 -15.63 2.24 -10.33
CA ALA A 51 -14.20 2.16 -10.63
C ALA A 51 -13.85 2.81 -11.98
N VAL A 52 -14.66 2.59 -13.02
CA VAL A 52 -14.52 3.26 -14.34
C VAL A 52 -14.62 4.77 -14.19
N THR A 53 -15.63 5.24 -13.45
CA THR A 53 -15.87 6.67 -13.23
C THR A 53 -14.69 7.32 -12.50
N TYR A 54 -14.24 6.72 -11.40
CA TYR A 54 -13.11 7.21 -10.62
C TYR A 54 -11.80 7.18 -11.41
N ARG A 55 -11.56 6.12 -12.20
CA ARG A 55 -10.42 6.06 -13.12
C ARG A 55 -10.43 7.23 -14.10
N GLY A 56 -11.61 7.61 -14.62
CA GLY A 56 -11.77 8.77 -15.47
C GLY A 56 -11.35 10.08 -14.78
N SER A 57 -11.69 10.25 -13.50
CA SER A 57 -11.23 11.40 -12.70
C SER A 57 -9.72 11.40 -12.52
N ILE A 58 -9.11 10.26 -12.18
CA ILE A 58 -7.65 10.14 -12.02
C ILE A 58 -6.95 10.51 -13.32
N LEU A 59 -7.37 9.95 -14.46
CA LEU A 59 -6.74 10.23 -15.76
C LEU A 59 -6.84 11.69 -16.18
N ARG A 60 -7.88 12.43 -15.78
CA ARG A 60 -7.97 13.88 -16.02
C ARG A 60 -6.97 14.68 -15.17
N ALA A 61 -6.61 14.15 -14.00
CA ALA A 61 -5.63 14.77 -13.10
C ALA A 61 -4.18 14.36 -13.41
N VAL A 62 -3.94 13.33 -14.24
CA VAL A 62 -2.59 12.91 -14.63
C VAL A 62 -1.89 14.05 -15.38
N PRO A 63 -0.67 14.45 -14.99
CA PRO A 63 0.10 15.47 -15.70
C PRO A 63 0.31 15.09 -17.18
N LYS A 64 0.22 16.06 -18.10
CA LYS A 64 0.25 15.84 -19.56
C LYS A 64 1.42 15.00 -20.08
N ASN A 65 2.57 15.05 -19.39
CA ASN A 65 3.79 14.33 -19.80
C ASN A 65 4.04 13.05 -18.98
N SER A 66 3.08 12.61 -18.16
CA SER A 66 3.19 11.38 -17.38
C SER A 66 2.55 10.20 -18.11
N ASN A 67 3.18 9.04 -18.01
CA ASN A 67 2.68 7.75 -18.50
C ASN A 67 1.96 6.93 -17.39
N PHE A 68 1.60 7.58 -16.28
CA PHE A 68 1.00 6.93 -15.12
C PHE A 68 -0.29 6.20 -15.45
N THR A 69 -0.38 4.94 -15.05
CA THR A 69 -1.56 4.09 -15.26
C THR A 69 -2.17 3.66 -13.92
N PRO A 70 -3.37 4.17 -13.56
CA PRO A 70 -4.08 3.70 -12.38
C PRO A 70 -4.67 2.30 -12.60
N LEU A 71 -4.32 1.37 -11.73
CA LEU A 71 -4.87 0.01 -11.64
C LEU A 71 -5.95 0.00 -10.56
N MET A 72 -7.21 -0.13 -10.97
CA MET A 72 -8.32 0.07 -10.05
C MET A 72 -8.55 -1.14 -9.15
N THR A 73 -9.20 -0.92 -8.02
CA THR A 73 -9.65 -1.98 -7.11
C THR A 73 -11.12 -1.78 -6.75
N LEU A 74 -11.75 -2.85 -6.27
CA LEU A 74 -13.07 -2.77 -5.63
C LEU A 74 -12.94 -2.94 -4.12
N TYR A 75 -13.79 -2.25 -3.38
CA TYR A 75 -13.95 -2.42 -1.94
C TYR A 75 -14.87 -3.62 -1.69
N LEU A 76 -14.38 -4.65 -0.99
CA LEU A 76 -15.18 -5.83 -0.65
C LEU A 76 -16.22 -5.50 0.43
N THR A 77 -17.46 -5.91 0.19
CA THR A 77 -18.58 -5.77 1.14
C THR A 77 -19.37 -7.08 1.23
N ASP A 78 -20.19 -7.24 2.26
CA ASP A 78 -21.11 -8.37 2.38
C ASP A 78 -22.12 -8.46 1.22
N MET A 79 -22.35 -7.35 0.50
CA MET A 79 -23.25 -7.26 -0.66
C MET A 79 -22.54 -7.45 -2.01
N THR A 80 -21.22 -7.63 -2.02
CA THR A 80 -20.48 -7.90 -3.26
C THR A 80 -20.93 -9.24 -3.83
N THR A 81 -21.12 -9.32 -5.14
CA THR A 81 -21.59 -10.54 -5.80
C THR A 81 -20.52 -11.17 -6.69
N PRO A 82 -20.56 -12.48 -6.94
CA PRO A 82 -19.70 -13.13 -7.95
C PRO A 82 -19.81 -12.48 -9.34
N ASP A 83 -21.01 -12.06 -9.75
CA ASP A 83 -21.18 -11.43 -11.07
C ASP A 83 -20.48 -10.07 -11.16
N GLU A 84 -20.37 -9.34 -10.06
CA GLU A 84 -19.56 -8.12 -9.99
C GLU A 84 -18.06 -8.42 -10.19
N ILE A 85 -17.56 -9.56 -9.68
CA ILE A 85 -16.17 -10.01 -9.90
C ILE A 85 -15.91 -10.34 -11.38
N LYS A 86 -16.85 -11.04 -12.02
CA LYS A 86 -16.78 -11.32 -13.47
C LYS A 86 -16.76 -10.04 -14.29
N LEU A 87 -17.63 -9.09 -13.95
CA LEU A 87 -17.70 -7.79 -14.60
C LEU A 87 -16.39 -7.01 -14.42
N ALA A 88 -15.87 -6.98 -13.20
CA ALA A 88 -14.62 -6.34 -12.84
C ALA A 88 -13.46 -6.90 -13.66
N LYS A 89 -13.33 -8.22 -13.73
CA LYS A 89 -12.29 -8.88 -14.54
C LYS A 89 -12.44 -8.57 -16.02
N LYS A 90 -13.67 -8.69 -16.56
CA LYS A 90 -13.98 -8.44 -17.98
C LYS A 90 -13.67 -6.99 -18.40
N SER A 91 -13.76 -6.04 -17.48
CA SER A 91 -13.44 -4.62 -17.76
C SER A 91 -11.97 -4.40 -18.16
N GLY A 92 -11.05 -5.25 -17.69
CA GLY A 92 -9.61 -5.05 -17.85
C GLY A 92 -9.03 -3.89 -17.01
N LEU A 93 -9.84 -3.27 -16.13
CA LEU A 93 -9.45 -2.10 -15.33
C LEU A 93 -9.25 -2.43 -13.85
N VAL A 94 -9.91 -3.48 -13.34
CA VAL A 94 -9.84 -3.90 -11.94
C VAL A 94 -8.79 -4.99 -11.77
N TYR A 95 -7.83 -4.75 -10.87
CA TYR A 95 -6.67 -5.61 -10.63
C TYR A 95 -6.66 -6.28 -9.26
N GLY A 96 -7.65 -6.00 -8.42
CA GLY A 96 -7.84 -6.67 -7.14
C GLY A 96 -9.09 -6.19 -6.43
N VAL A 97 -9.46 -6.92 -5.38
CA VAL A 97 -10.54 -6.52 -4.47
C VAL A 97 -9.93 -6.36 -3.08
N LYS A 98 -10.12 -5.20 -2.46
CA LYS A 98 -9.56 -4.85 -1.15
C LYS A 98 -10.54 -5.18 -0.04
N LEU A 99 -10.12 -6.07 0.85
CA LEU A 99 -10.74 -6.34 2.13
C LEU A 99 -10.25 -5.33 3.17
N TYR A 100 -11.20 -4.61 3.74
CA TYR A 100 -11.04 -3.93 5.02
C TYR A 100 -11.99 -4.61 6.03
N PRO A 101 -11.47 -5.17 7.13
CA PRO A 101 -12.32 -5.56 8.24
C PRO A 101 -13.11 -4.35 8.74
N ALA A 102 -14.38 -4.55 9.08
CA ALA A 102 -15.27 -3.45 9.45
C ALA A 102 -14.67 -2.62 10.60
N GLY A 103 -14.46 -1.32 10.36
CA GLY A 103 -13.89 -0.38 11.32
C GLY A 103 -12.38 -0.42 11.51
N ALA A 104 -11.62 -1.19 10.71
CA ALA A 104 -10.18 -1.36 10.89
C ALA A 104 -9.36 -0.09 10.61
N THR A 105 -9.81 0.74 9.66
CA THR A 105 -9.08 1.94 9.23
C THR A 105 -10.01 3.02 8.66
N THR A 106 -9.44 4.11 8.15
CA THR A 106 -10.17 5.23 7.55
C THR A 106 -11.14 4.76 6.46
N ASN A 107 -12.42 5.13 6.61
CA ASN A 107 -13.54 4.80 5.70
C ASN A 107 -13.87 3.30 5.58
N SER A 108 -13.62 2.52 6.62
CA SER A 108 -13.87 1.07 6.61
C SER A 108 -15.19 0.63 7.28
N GLN A 109 -16.13 1.56 7.53
CA GLN A 109 -17.38 1.25 8.25
C GLN A 109 -18.28 0.27 7.48
N ASP A 110 -18.23 0.30 6.14
CA ASP A 110 -19.00 -0.57 5.25
C ASP A 110 -18.25 -1.89 4.92
N GLY A 111 -17.28 -2.26 5.75
CA GLY A 111 -16.45 -3.47 5.62
C GLY A 111 -17.20 -4.78 5.81
N VAL A 112 -16.49 -5.87 5.55
CA VAL A 112 -17.00 -7.26 5.67
C VAL A 112 -17.18 -7.63 7.14
N THR A 113 -18.30 -8.28 7.47
CA THR A 113 -18.60 -8.74 8.84
C THR A 113 -18.19 -10.19 9.09
N ASP A 114 -18.34 -11.06 8.10
CA ASP A 114 -17.89 -12.46 8.12
C ASP A 114 -17.33 -12.85 6.73
N LEU A 115 -16.01 -12.89 6.63
CA LEU A 115 -15.32 -13.16 5.37
C LEU A 115 -15.57 -14.59 4.83
N LEU A 116 -15.62 -15.58 5.73
CA LEU A 116 -15.73 -16.99 5.34
C LEU A 116 -17.20 -17.44 5.25
N GLY A 117 -18.13 -16.71 5.87
CA GLY A 117 -19.57 -16.92 5.72
C GLY A 117 -20.15 -16.15 4.54
N ASN A 118 -20.09 -14.82 4.58
CA ASN A 118 -20.83 -13.96 3.66
C ASN A 118 -20.14 -13.81 2.30
N CYS A 119 -18.80 -13.76 2.28
CA CYS A 119 -18.06 -13.46 1.06
C CYS A 119 -17.48 -14.69 0.36
N PHE A 120 -17.69 -15.92 0.86
CA PHE A 120 -16.97 -17.09 0.35
C PHE A 120 -17.29 -17.42 -1.12
N SER A 121 -18.52 -17.18 -1.57
CA SER A 121 -18.89 -17.32 -3.00
C SER A 121 -18.15 -16.32 -3.88
N VAL A 122 -18.00 -15.07 -3.42
CA VAL A 122 -17.22 -14.02 -4.08
C VAL A 122 -15.75 -14.39 -4.14
N LEU A 123 -15.18 -14.90 -3.04
CA LEU A 123 -13.78 -15.31 -2.97
C LEU A 123 -13.47 -16.47 -3.93
N LYS A 124 -14.38 -17.44 -4.07
CA LYS A 124 -14.26 -18.51 -5.07
C LYS A 124 -14.22 -17.95 -6.50
N GLU A 125 -15.13 -17.04 -6.81
CA GLU A 125 -15.16 -16.40 -8.13
C GLU A 125 -13.88 -15.58 -8.39
N MET A 126 -13.37 -14.86 -7.39
CA MET A 126 -12.09 -14.16 -7.48
C MET A 126 -10.95 -15.11 -7.83
N ALA A 127 -10.91 -16.30 -7.23
CA ALA A 127 -9.92 -17.30 -7.56
C ALA A 127 -10.08 -17.83 -9.00
N GLU A 128 -11.29 -18.09 -9.46
CA GLU A 128 -11.58 -18.52 -10.85
C GLU A 128 -11.16 -17.46 -11.88
N GLN A 129 -11.38 -16.18 -11.58
CA GLN A 129 -10.99 -15.05 -12.43
C GLN A 129 -9.51 -14.66 -12.29
N ASN A 130 -8.75 -15.33 -11.41
CA ASN A 130 -7.38 -14.96 -11.02
C ASN A 130 -7.31 -13.45 -10.69
N LEU A 131 -8.24 -12.98 -9.86
CA LEU A 131 -8.34 -11.63 -9.34
C LEU A 131 -7.90 -11.64 -7.86
N PRO A 132 -6.76 -11.02 -7.51
CA PRO A 132 -6.24 -11.08 -6.14
C PRO A 132 -7.16 -10.44 -5.10
N LEU A 133 -7.17 -11.05 -3.91
CA LEU A 133 -7.66 -10.42 -2.68
C LEU A 133 -6.52 -9.61 -2.04
N LEU A 134 -6.75 -8.33 -1.82
CA LEU A 134 -5.83 -7.44 -1.13
C LEU A 134 -6.34 -7.30 0.30
N VAL A 135 -5.54 -7.60 1.33
CA VAL A 135 -6.05 -7.64 2.71
C VAL A 135 -5.36 -6.58 3.58
N HIS A 136 -6.16 -5.70 4.18
CA HIS A 136 -5.73 -4.98 5.38
C HIS A 136 -5.88 -5.94 6.57
N GLY A 137 -4.78 -6.57 6.97
CA GLY A 137 -4.81 -7.72 7.87
C GLY A 137 -4.82 -7.37 9.35
N GLU A 138 -5.83 -6.66 9.87
CA GLU A 138 -6.01 -6.41 11.30
C GLU A 138 -7.45 -6.75 11.73
N VAL A 139 -7.61 -7.47 12.85
CA VAL A 139 -8.91 -7.55 13.53
C VAL A 139 -9.23 -6.24 14.25
N THR A 140 -10.50 -5.98 14.55
CA THR A 140 -10.96 -4.67 15.07
C THR A 140 -11.58 -4.74 16.45
N ASN A 141 -11.66 -5.95 17.02
CA ASN A 141 -12.15 -6.23 18.36
C ASN A 141 -11.50 -5.29 19.39
N SER A 142 -12.32 -4.71 20.26
CA SER A 142 -11.89 -3.70 21.24
C SER A 142 -11.10 -4.29 22.41
N ASP A 143 -11.23 -5.59 22.66
CA ASP A 143 -10.48 -6.36 23.65
C ASP A 143 -9.09 -6.81 23.17
N ILE A 144 -8.79 -6.65 21.87
CA ILE A 144 -7.49 -6.97 21.29
C ILE A 144 -6.63 -5.72 21.19
N ASP A 145 -5.47 -5.77 21.83
CA ASP A 145 -4.48 -4.70 21.79
C ASP A 145 -4.05 -4.37 20.35
N ILE A 146 -3.96 -3.08 20.03
CA ILE A 146 -3.67 -2.60 18.67
C ILE A 146 -2.35 -3.15 18.11
N PHE A 147 -1.39 -3.50 18.95
CA PHE A 147 -0.12 -4.08 18.52
C PHE A 147 -0.24 -5.57 18.13
N ASP A 148 -1.28 -6.27 18.59
CA ASP A 148 -1.50 -7.71 18.37
C ASP A 148 -2.53 -8.01 17.26
N ARG A 149 -3.28 -7.00 16.81
CA ARG A 149 -4.36 -7.16 15.81
C ARG A 149 -3.92 -7.83 14.51
N GLU A 150 -2.72 -7.52 14.02
CA GLU A 150 -2.19 -8.12 12.79
C GLU A 150 -1.93 -9.62 12.96
N LYS A 151 -1.33 -10.01 14.09
CA LYS A 151 -1.08 -11.42 14.41
C LYS A 151 -2.39 -12.19 14.55
N VAL A 152 -3.35 -11.65 15.30
CA VAL A 152 -4.64 -12.32 15.50
C VAL A 152 -5.39 -12.46 14.18
N PHE A 153 -5.31 -11.48 13.27
CA PHE A 153 -5.90 -11.60 11.93
C PHE A 153 -5.31 -12.77 11.13
N ILE A 154 -3.98 -12.94 11.19
CA ILE A 154 -3.30 -14.07 10.53
C ILE A 154 -3.89 -15.39 11.03
N GLU A 155 -3.87 -15.60 12.35
CA GLU A 155 -4.26 -16.86 12.99
C GLU A 155 -5.76 -17.16 12.82
N SER A 156 -6.62 -16.16 12.95
CA SER A 156 -8.08 -16.36 13.00
C SER A 156 -8.78 -16.28 11.64
N ILE A 157 -8.19 -15.60 10.65
CA ILE A 157 -8.85 -15.31 9.37
C ILE A 157 -7.99 -15.75 8.19
N LEU A 158 -6.75 -15.26 8.10
CA LEU A 158 -5.95 -15.40 6.89
C LEU A 158 -5.44 -16.81 6.67
N GLU A 159 -4.92 -17.46 7.73
CA GLU A 159 -4.50 -18.87 7.70
C GLU A 159 -5.68 -19.79 7.31
N PRO A 160 -6.85 -19.73 7.98
CA PRO A 160 -8.03 -20.50 7.56
C PRO A 160 -8.47 -20.24 6.12
N LEU A 161 -8.42 -18.98 5.65
CA LEU A 161 -8.77 -18.63 4.27
C LEU A 161 -7.83 -19.31 3.27
N VAL A 162 -6.52 -19.17 3.44
CA VAL A 162 -5.51 -19.73 2.54
C VAL A 162 -5.57 -21.26 2.54
N GLN A 163 -5.88 -21.88 3.68
CA GLN A 163 -6.08 -23.34 3.75
C GLN A 163 -7.35 -23.80 3.00
N ARG A 164 -8.46 -23.05 3.11
CA ARG A 164 -9.74 -23.41 2.47
C ARG A 164 -9.78 -23.09 0.99
N LEU A 165 -9.06 -22.07 0.54
CA LEU A 165 -9.05 -21.61 -0.85
C LEU A 165 -7.62 -21.35 -1.35
N PRO A 166 -6.76 -22.39 -1.43
CA PRO A 166 -5.34 -22.26 -1.74
C PRO A 166 -5.03 -21.74 -3.15
N GLN A 167 -6.03 -21.72 -4.05
CA GLN A 167 -5.92 -21.16 -5.38
C GLN A 167 -6.11 -19.63 -5.42
N LEU A 168 -6.67 -19.02 -4.36
CA LEU A 168 -6.88 -17.58 -4.31
C LEU A 168 -5.53 -16.88 -4.12
N LYS A 169 -5.22 -15.94 -5.01
CA LYS A 169 -4.09 -15.04 -4.80
C LYS A 169 -4.44 -14.01 -3.74
N VAL A 170 -3.53 -13.82 -2.78
CA VAL A 170 -3.67 -12.88 -1.68
C VAL A 170 -2.44 -12.00 -1.58
N VAL A 171 -2.66 -10.70 -1.43
CA VAL A 171 -1.63 -9.74 -1.00
C VAL A 171 -1.95 -9.32 0.42
N MET A 172 -1.12 -9.71 1.38
CA MET A 172 -1.15 -9.15 2.73
C MET A 172 -0.54 -7.75 2.67
N GLU A 173 -1.39 -6.74 2.68
CA GLU A 173 -0.95 -5.38 2.49
C GLU A 173 -0.15 -4.88 3.70
N HIS A 174 0.79 -3.96 3.44
CA HIS A 174 1.51 -3.13 4.42
C HIS A 174 1.86 -3.88 5.72
N ILE A 175 2.50 -5.06 5.62
CA ILE A 175 2.80 -5.90 6.80
C ILE A 175 3.69 -5.16 7.81
N THR A 176 3.45 -5.38 9.10
CA THR A 176 4.11 -4.63 10.18
C THR A 176 4.75 -5.50 11.26
N THR A 177 4.57 -6.82 11.20
CA THR A 177 5.05 -7.78 12.19
C THR A 177 6.00 -8.83 11.61
N ALA A 178 6.78 -9.44 12.51
CA ALA A 178 7.60 -10.60 12.19
C ALA A 178 6.73 -11.85 11.97
N ASP A 179 5.55 -11.88 12.59
CA ASP A 179 4.53 -12.91 12.42
C ASP A 179 4.00 -12.92 10.99
N ALA A 180 3.69 -11.74 10.42
CA ALA A 180 3.30 -11.61 9.02
C ALA A 180 4.40 -12.05 8.04
N VAL A 181 5.66 -11.68 8.31
CA VAL A 181 6.81 -12.16 7.50
C VAL A 181 6.85 -13.69 7.49
N LYS A 182 6.82 -14.33 8.67
CA LYS A 182 6.84 -15.79 8.80
C LYS A 182 5.67 -16.45 8.09
N PHE A 183 4.47 -15.89 8.22
CA PHE A 183 3.28 -16.40 7.57
C PHE A 183 3.42 -16.36 6.03
N VAL A 184 3.83 -15.22 5.46
CA VAL A 184 4.02 -15.07 4.01
C VAL A 184 5.09 -16.03 3.49
N GLU A 185 6.20 -16.21 4.22
CA GLU A 185 7.26 -17.15 3.86
C GLU A 185 6.84 -18.61 3.93
N SER A 186 5.94 -18.96 4.86
CA SER A 186 5.38 -20.31 4.99
C SER A 186 4.42 -20.68 3.86
N CYS A 187 3.87 -19.69 3.15
CA CYS A 187 2.92 -19.89 2.08
C CYS A 187 3.58 -20.30 0.75
N LYS A 188 2.79 -20.98 -0.09
CA LYS A 188 3.17 -21.35 -1.46
C LYS A 188 3.50 -20.10 -2.27
N GLU A 189 4.69 -20.08 -2.88
CA GLU A 189 5.15 -18.98 -3.71
C GLU A 189 4.17 -18.70 -4.87
N GLY A 190 3.95 -17.41 -5.17
CA GLY A 190 3.06 -16.95 -6.24
C GLY A 190 1.57 -16.87 -5.87
N TYR A 191 1.18 -17.31 -4.68
CA TYR A 191 -0.20 -17.22 -4.19
C TYR A 191 -0.36 -16.23 -3.06
N VAL A 192 0.55 -16.21 -2.09
CA VAL A 192 0.56 -15.20 -1.02
C VAL A 192 1.80 -14.34 -1.16
N ALA A 193 1.59 -13.04 -1.18
CA ALA A 193 2.63 -12.02 -1.20
C ALA A 193 2.31 -10.92 -0.19
N ALA A 194 3.24 -9.97 0.00
CA ALA A 194 3.00 -8.81 0.84
C ALA A 194 3.60 -7.54 0.26
N THR A 195 2.88 -6.43 0.47
CA THR A 195 3.45 -5.10 0.28
C THR A 195 4.10 -4.61 1.56
N VAL A 196 5.15 -3.80 1.42
CA VAL A 196 5.86 -3.20 2.55
C VAL A 196 6.06 -1.72 2.26
N THR A 197 5.73 -0.89 3.25
CA THR A 197 5.78 0.58 3.17
C THR A 197 7.13 1.16 3.60
N PRO A 198 7.48 2.42 3.24
CA PRO A 198 8.70 3.07 3.71
C PRO A 198 8.74 3.25 5.24
N GLN A 199 7.62 3.66 5.85
CA GLN A 199 7.53 3.91 7.30
C GLN A 199 7.79 2.66 8.13
N HIS A 200 7.29 1.50 7.72
CA HIS A 200 7.48 0.24 8.44
C HIS A 200 8.88 -0.36 8.26
N LEU A 201 9.68 0.16 7.31
CA LEU A 201 11.09 -0.18 7.17
C LEU A 201 11.99 0.73 8.01
N LEU A 202 11.63 2.00 8.17
CA LEU A 202 12.48 3.00 8.82
C LEU A 202 12.13 3.27 10.28
N LEU A 203 10.85 3.17 10.63
CA LEU A 203 10.34 3.57 11.94
C LEU A 203 9.89 2.34 12.73
N ASN A 204 10.21 2.35 14.02
CA ASN A 204 9.52 1.54 15.01
C ASN A 204 8.64 2.44 15.88
N ARG A 205 7.82 1.84 16.75
CA ARG A 205 6.81 2.57 17.53
C ARG A 205 7.36 3.67 18.45
N ASN A 206 8.65 3.68 18.76
CA ASN A 206 9.23 4.79 19.52
C ASN A 206 9.13 6.12 18.75
N ALA A 207 9.12 6.08 17.41
CA ALA A 207 8.93 7.25 16.56
C ALA A 207 7.56 7.94 16.75
N LEU A 208 6.56 7.24 17.31
CA LEU A 208 5.27 7.86 17.68
C LEU A 208 5.40 8.79 18.90
N PHE A 209 6.46 8.64 19.71
CA PHE A 209 6.60 9.31 21.01
C PHE A 209 7.90 10.12 21.14
N GLN A 210 8.66 10.25 20.05
CA GLN A 210 9.94 10.94 20.06
C GLN A 210 9.75 12.44 20.32
N GLY A 211 10.14 12.90 21.51
CA GLY A 211 9.98 14.31 21.93
C GLY A 211 8.52 14.72 22.16
N GLY A 212 7.58 13.77 22.23
CA GLY A 212 6.14 14.00 22.30
C GLY A 212 5.37 13.10 21.32
N LEU A 213 4.04 13.16 21.36
CA LEU A 213 3.21 12.41 20.41
C LEU A 213 3.39 12.98 18.99
N GLN A 214 3.81 12.14 18.06
CA GLN A 214 4.07 12.49 16.65
C GLN A 214 2.92 11.98 15.76
N PRO A 215 1.86 12.78 15.53
CA PRO A 215 0.67 12.33 14.78
C PRO A 215 0.99 12.01 13.31
N HIS A 216 1.99 12.65 12.72
CA HIS A 216 2.40 12.39 11.34
C HIS A 216 3.10 11.03 11.15
N ASN A 217 3.50 10.37 12.24
CA ASN A 217 3.99 8.99 12.24
C ASN A 217 2.89 7.95 12.51
N TYR A 218 1.65 8.39 12.78
CA TYR A 218 0.53 7.48 13.06
C TYR A 218 -0.15 7.01 11.77
N CYS A 219 -0.13 5.70 11.54
CA CYS A 219 -0.84 4.96 10.49
C CYS A 219 -1.43 3.66 11.02
N LEU A 220 -2.17 2.95 10.17
CA LEU A 220 -2.69 1.61 10.44
C LEU A 220 -2.24 0.66 9.32
N PRO A 221 -1.67 -0.51 9.64
CA PRO A 221 -1.37 -0.99 10.99
C PRO A 221 -0.35 -0.09 11.70
N VAL A 222 -0.43 -0.02 13.04
CA VAL A 222 0.42 0.90 13.81
C VAL A 222 1.89 0.46 13.75
N LEU A 223 2.82 1.41 13.78
CA LEU A 223 4.26 1.11 13.94
C LEU A 223 4.46 0.13 15.11
N LYS A 224 5.28 -0.90 14.92
CA LYS A 224 5.49 -1.98 15.89
C LYS A 224 6.87 -1.87 16.58
N ARG A 225 7.19 -2.82 17.47
CA ARG A 225 8.51 -2.90 18.14
C ARG A 225 9.64 -3.10 17.11
N GLU A 226 10.86 -2.71 17.50
CA GLU A 226 12.05 -2.79 16.63
C GLU A 226 12.30 -4.19 16.05
N ILE A 227 12.04 -5.26 16.81
CA ILE A 227 12.18 -6.65 16.32
C ILE A 227 11.34 -6.92 15.06
N HIS A 228 10.19 -6.27 14.92
CA HIS A 228 9.31 -6.44 13.78
C HIS A 228 9.83 -5.65 12.57
N ARG A 229 10.26 -4.40 12.79
CA ARG A 229 10.90 -3.58 11.75
C ARG A 229 12.12 -4.31 11.17
N GLN A 230 12.97 -4.88 12.02
CA GLN A 230 14.14 -5.66 11.60
C GLN A 230 13.77 -6.90 10.79
N ALA A 231 12.73 -7.65 11.20
CA ALA A 231 12.25 -8.80 10.45
C ALA A 231 11.77 -8.41 9.05
N ILE A 232 11.05 -7.29 8.93
CA ILE A 232 10.57 -6.77 7.64
C ILE A 232 11.73 -6.31 6.75
N VAL A 233 12.70 -5.57 7.31
CA VAL A 233 13.91 -5.17 6.56
C VAL A 233 14.65 -6.40 6.05
N SER A 234 14.86 -7.40 6.91
CA SER A 234 15.48 -8.67 6.51
C SER A 234 14.71 -9.38 5.40
N ALA A 235 13.37 -9.38 5.46
CA ALA A 235 12.52 -10.01 4.46
C ALA A 235 12.63 -9.32 3.09
N VAL A 236 12.50 -7.99 3.02
CA VAL A 236 12.54 -7.26 1.74
C VAL A 236 13.94 -7.20 1.13
N THR A 237 14.99 -7.25 1.96
CA THR A 237 16.39 -7.25 1.52
C THR A 237 16.96 -8.66 1.33
N SER A 238 16.15 -9.71 1.48
CA SER A 238 16.56 -11.10 1.22
C SER A 238 16.71 -11.40 -0.28
N GLY A 239 15.92 -10.74 -1.13
CA GLY A 239 15.77 -11.06 -2.55
C GLY A 239 14.55 -11.96 -2.84
N SER A 240 13.74 -12.25 -1.82
CA SER A 240 12.47 -12.97 -1.97
C SER A 240 11.52 -12.24 -2.93
N LYS A 241 10.87 -13.02 -3.81
CA LYS A 241 9.86 -12.51 -4.76
C LYS A 241 8.49 -12.27 -4.13
N ARG A 242 8.31 -12.68 -2.87
CA ARG A 242 7.03 -12.56 -2.14
C ARG A 242 6.78 -11.16 -1.60
N PHE A 243 7.79 -10.29 -1.58
CA PHE A 243 7.70 -8.94 -1.03
C PHE A 243 7.94 -7.91 -2.14
N PHE A 244 7.07 -6.90 -2.19
CA PHE A 244 7.21 -5.80 -3.16
C PHE A 244 6.74 -4.47 -2.58
N LEU A 245 7.11 -3.40 -3.27
CA LEU A 245 6.81 -2.03 -2.86
C LEU A 245 5.29 -1.78 -2.81
N GLY A 246 4.78 -1.30 -1.68
CA GLY A 246 3.46 -0.65 -1.63
C GLY A 246 3.55 0.47 -0.62
N THR A 247 3.33 1.71 -1.06
CA THR A 247 3.66 2.86 -0.22
C THR A 247 2.70 3.03 0.94
N ASP A 248 1.44 2.66 0.74
CA ASP A 248 0.32 3.08 1.57
C ASP A 248 0.39 4.60 1.83
N SER A 249 0.78 5.36 0.79
CA SER A 249 0.79 6.81 0.88
C SER A 249 -0.64 7.28 1.06
N ALA A 250 -0.92 7.80 2.24
CA ALA A 250 -2.26 8.09 2.74
C ALA A 250 -2.34 9.55 3.18
N PRO A 251 -2.45 10.50 2.22
CA PRO A 251 -2.46 11.93 2.53
C PRO A 251 -3.67 12.32 3.35
N HIS A 252 -3.42 13.19 4.34
CA HIS A 252 -4.42 13.91 5.11
C HIS A 252 -3.96 15.35 5.25
N GLU A 253 -4.91 16.29 5.16
CA GLU A 253 -4.66 17.68 5.52
C GLU A 253 -4.09 17.77 6.94
N ARG A 254 -3.10 18.63 7.15
CA ARG A 254 -2.36 18.81 8.41
C ARG A 254 -3.29 18.93 9.61
N ARG A 255 -4.36 19.73 9.49
CA ARG A 255 -5.35 19.93 10.57
C ARG A 255 -6.10 18.66 10.97
N LYS A 256 -6.24 17.69 10.07
CA LYS A 256 -6.87 16.38 10.36
C LYS A 256 -5.91 15.43 11.08
N LYS A 257 -4.60 15.63 10.93
CA LYS A 257 -3.56 14.92 11.68
C LYS A 257 -3.34 15.54 13.06
N GLU A 258 -3.23 16.87 13.11
CA GLU A 258 -3.00 17.68 14.31
C GLU A 258 -4.33 18.07 14.98
N SER A 259 -5.09 17.07 15.43
CA SER A 259 -6.38 17.25 16.09
C SER A 259 -6.54 16.36 17.32
N SER A 260 -7.66 16.51 18.04
CA SER A 260 -8.01 15.62 19.17
C SER A 260 -8.23 14.16 18.77
N CYS A 261 -8.47 13.89 17.48
CA CYS A 261 -8.59 12.55 16.90
C CYS A 261 -7.88 12.52 15.55
N GLY A 262 -6.54 12.46 15.60
CA GLY A 262 -5.69 12.49 14.42
C GLY A 262 -5.95 11.31 13.47
N CYS A 263 -6.18 11.60 12.19
CA CYS A 263 -6.38 10.56 11.18
C CYS A 263 -5.14 9.65 11.03
N ALA A 264 -5.36 8.36 10.83
CA ALA A 264 -4.29 7.41 10.51
C ALA A 264 -3.90 7.52 9.03
N GLY A 265 -2.60 7.63 8.76
CA GLY A 265 -2.03 7.67 7.40
C GLY A 265 -0.78 8.53 7.34
N ILE A 266 0.21 8.11 6.54
CA ILE A 266 1.45 8.85 6.32
C ILE A 266 1.52 9.23 4.85
N TYR A 267 1.81 10.50 4.56
CA TYR A 267 2.02 10.95 3.19
C TYR A 267 3.49 10.77 2.79
N ASN A 268 3.80 9.73 2.02
CA ASN A 268 5.19 9.38 1.72
C ASN A 268 5.51 9.34 0.22
N SER A 269 4.51 9.50 -0.68
CA SER A 269 4.73 9.53 -2.14
C SER A 269 5.92 10.40 -2.58
N PRO A 270 6.12 11.63 -2.05
CA PRO A 270 7.22 12.50 -2.48
C PRO A 270 8.63 11.97 -2.14
N VAL A 271 8.74 11.06 -1.17
CA VAL A 271 10.02 10.60 -0.60
C VAL A 271 10.21 9.09 -0.69
N ALA A 272 9.18 8.33 -1.09
CA ALA A 272 9.16 6.87 -0.98
C ALA A 272 10.39 6.18 -1.57
N LEU A 273 10.75 6.51 -2.81
CA LEU A 273 11.91 5.89 -3.48
C LEU A 273 13.26 6.25 -2.82
N SER A 274 13.40 7.48 -2.34
CA SER A 274 14.57 7.91 -1.56
C SER A 274 14.71 7.09 -0.28
N LEU A 275 13.60 6.82 0.39
CA LEU A 275 13.54 6.06 1.63
C LEU A 275 13.81 4.56 1.40
N TYR A 276 13.27 3.95 0.34
CA TYR A 276 13.62 2.57 0.00
C TYR A 276 15.11 2.43 -0.38
N ALA A 277 15.65 3.37 -1.16
CA ALA A 277 17.08 3.37 -1.51
C ALA A 277 17.96 3.44 -0.25
N LYS A 278 17.61 4.31 0.71
CA LYS A 278 18.27 4.39 2.02
C LYS A 278 18.26 3.05 2.75
N VAL A 279 17.09 2.41 2.90
CA VAL A 279 16.96 1.13 3.62
C VAL A 279 17.79 0.03 2.97
N PHE A 280 17.73 -0.09 1.64
CA PHE A 280 18.48 -1.12 0.92
C PHE A 280 20.00 -0.84 0.91
N GLU A 281 20.42 0.43 0.93
CA GLU A 281 21.84 0.79 1.12
C GLU A 281 22.34 0.44 2.53
N GLU A 282 21.59 0.82 3.58
CA GLU A 282 21.96 0.53 4.98
C GLU A 282 22.02 -0.99 5.25
N ALA A 283 21.21 -1.78 4.56
CA ALA A 283 21.22 -3.23 4.63
C ALA A 283 22.29 -3.89 3.73
N GLY A 284 23.07 -3.12 2.96
CA GLY A 284 24.07 -3.65 2.02
C GLY A 284 23.46 -4.46 0.86
N ALA A 285 22.24 -4.11 0.43
CA ALA A 285 21.40 -4.90 -0.47
C ALA A 285 20.86 -4.09 -1.68
N LEU A 286 21.53 -3.01 -2.09
CA LEU A 286 21.09 -2.16 -3.22
C LEU A 286 20.85 -2.93 -4.52
N ASP A 287 21.58 -4.02 -4.74
CA ASP A 287 21.41 -4.93 -5.87
C ASP A 287 20.02 -5.59 -5.93
N LYS A 288 19.31 -5.65 -4.80
CA LYS A 288 17.97 -6.24 -4.69
C LYS A 288 16.84 -5.22 -4.79
N LEU A 289 17.15 -3.92 -4.77
CA LEU A 289 16.16 -2.85 -4.78
C LEU A 289 15.28 -2.91 -6.03
N GLU A 290 15.86 -3.09 -7.22
CA GLU A 290 15.10 -3.12 -8.49
C GLU A 290 14.07 -4.25 -8.51
N ALA A 291 14.40 -5.42 -7.94
CA ALA A 291 13.46 -6.53 -7.88
C ALA A 291 12.24 -6.18 -7.00
N PHE A 292 12.49 -5.63 -5.81
CA PHE A 292 11.46 -5.22 -4.86
C PHE A 292 10.56 -4.10 -5.41
N THR A 293 11.13 -3.09 -6.07
CA THR A 293 10.38 -1.93 -6.55
C THR A 293 9.72 -2.11 -7.91
N SER A 294 10.27 -2.99 -8.76
CA SER A 294 9.97 -2.95 -10.21
C SER A 294 9.70 -4.31 -10.84
N PHE A 295 9.99 -5.44 -10.19
CA PHE A 295 9.82 -6.79 -10.79
C PHE A 295 8.81 -7.66 -10.05
N ASN A 296 8.92 -7.75 -8.72
CA ASN A 296 8.15 -8.70 -7.92
C ASN A 296 6.64 -8.45 -8.01
N GLY A 297 6.21 -7.19 -7.93
CA GLY A 297 4.80 -6.82 -8.07
C GLY A 297 4.21 -7.14 -9.46
N PRO A 298 4.79 -6.65 -10.58
CA PRO A 298 4.29 -7.01 -11.90
C PRO A 298 4.21 -8.53 -12.12
N ASP A 299 5.23 -9.26 -11.69
CA ASP A 299 5.28 -10.72 -11.81
C ASP A 299 4.12 -11.38 -11.02
N PHE A 300 3.82 -10.91 -9.80
CA PHE A 300 2.69 -11.41 -9.01
C PHE A 300 1.32 -11.13 -9.65
N TYR A 301 1.14 -9.90 -10.14
CA TYR A 301 -0.10 -9.46 -10.80
C TYR A 301 -0.25 -9.95 -12.25
N GLY A 302 0.76 -10.62 -12.82
CA GLY A 302 0.74 -11.09 -14.21
C GLY A 302 0.83 -9.96 -15.23
N LEU A 303 1.50 -8.88 -14.87
CA LEU A 303 1.71 -7.68 -15.68
C LEU A 303 3.15 -7.64 -16.23
N PRO A 304 3.37 -7.04 -17.42
CA PRO A 304 4.72 -6.88 -17.93
C PRO A 304 5.53 -5.93 -17.04
N ARG A 305 6.82 -6.19 -16.88
CA ARG A 305 7.76 -5.24 -16.26
C ARG A 305 7.86 -3.99 -17.14
N ASN A 306 8.01 -2.82 -16.51
CA ASN A 306 8.19 -1.56 -17.24
C ASN A 306 9.48 -1.60 -18.09
N LYS A 307 9.50 -0.84 -19.19
CA LYS A 307 10.68 -0.73 -20.07
C LYS A 307 11.47 0.56 -19.84
N SER A 308 10.79 1.60 -19.37
CA SER A 308 11.38 2.85 -18.91
C SER A 308 12.28 2.62 -17.70
N LYS A 309 13.25 3.52 -17.51
CA LYS A 309 14.18 3.52 -16.39
C LYS A 309 14.11 4.87 -15.68
N ILE A 310 14.28 4.86 -14.36
CA ILE A 310 14.50 6.07 -13.55
C ILE A 310 15.90 6.03 -12.95
N LYS A 311 16.37 7.19 -12.47
CA LYS A 311 17.65 7.31 -11.78
C LYS A 311 17.43 7.68 -10.32
N LEU A 312 18.09 6.94 -9.43
CA LEU A 312 18.25 7.29 -8.02
C LEU A 312 19.66 7.81 -7.84
N ARG A 313 19.81 9.07 -7.47
CA ARG A 313 21.12 9.71 -7.28
C ARG A 313 21.39 9.85 -5.79
N LYS A 314 22.59 9.46 -5.36
CA LYS A 314 23.06 9.78 -4.01
C LYS A 314 23.47 11.24 -3.97
N ALA A 315 22.52 12.10 -3.60
CA ALA A 315 22.63 13.53 -3.49
C ALA A 315 21.72 14.01 -2.35
N SER A 316 22.30 14.71 -1.38
CA SER A 316 21.56 15.20 -0.22
C SER A 316 20.56 16.28 -0.65
N TRP A 317 19.31 16.16 -0.19
CA TRP A 317 18.27 17.15 -0.41
C TRP A 317 17.37 17.26 0.82
N LYS A 318 16.80 18.44 1.03
CA LYS A 318 15.93 18.71 2.17
C LYS A 318 14.47 18.45 1.80
N VAL A 319 13.79 17.62 2.59
CA VAL A 319 12.35 17.42 2.46
C VAL A 319 11.64 18.68 2.95
N PRO A 320 10.67 19.24 2.20
CA PRO A 320 9.89 20.39 2.65
C PRO A 320 9.20 20.11 3.99
N ASP A 321 9.10 21.13 4.85
CA ASP A 321 8.39 21.01 6.14
C ASP A 321 6.89 20.73 5.94
N TYR A 322 6.32 21.19 4.83
CA TYR A 322 4.96 20.91 4.39
C TYR A 322 4.83 21.22 2.89
N LEU A 323 3.76 20.72 2.28
CA LEU A 323 3.37 20.98 0.90
C LEU A 323 2.01 21.69 0.92
N SER A 324 1.96 22.91 0.38
CA SER A 324 0.73 23.71 0.34
C SER A 324 -0.06 23.44 -0.94
N PHE A 325 -1.33 23.09 -0.76
CA PHE A 325 -2.29 22.87 -1.84
C PHE A 325 -3.54 23.74 -1.63
N PRO A 326 -4.39 23.93 -2.65
CA PRO A 326 -5.67 24.62 -2.48
C PRO A 326 -6.57 24.01 -1.40
N VAL A 327 -6.41 22.71 -1.12
CA VAL A 327 -7.14 21.97 -0.08
C VAL A 327 -6.55 22.11 1.33
N GLY A 328 -5.43 22.82 1.48
CA GLY A 328 -4.68 22.96 2.72
C GLY A 328 -3.30 22.33 2.68
N ASP A 329 -2.55 22.48 3.76
CA ASP A 329 -1.19 21.95 3.88
C ASP A 329 -1.21 20.45 4.17
N ILE A 330 -0.28 19.71 3.58
CA ILE A 330 -0.02 18.30 3.87
C ILE A 330 1.44 18.16 4.31
N VAL A 331 1.67 17.46 5.41
CA VAL A 331 3.02 17.23 5.95
C VAL A 331 3.54 15.90 5.39
N PRO A 332 4.63 15.91 4.59
CA PRO A 332 5.22 14.68 4.08
C PRO A 332 5.98 13.91 5.18
N MET A 333 6.16 12.62 4.96
CA MET A 333 7.05 11.79 5.77
C MET A 333 8.46 12.38 5.74
N PHE A 334 9.11 12.45 6.91
CA PHE A 334 10.45 13.07 7.07
C PHE A 334 10.48 14.57 6.72
N ALA A 335 9.36 15.29 6.88
CA ALA A 335 9.30 16.74 6.74
C ALA A 335 10.42 17.46 7.49
N GLY A 336 11.13 18.36 6.81
CA GLY A 336 12.23 19.15 7.37
C GLY A 336 13.58 18.43 7.46
N GLU A 337 13.60 17.11 7.30
CA GLU A 337 14.81 16.29 7.36
C GLU A 337 15.60 16.31 6.04
N THR A 338 16.87 15.92 6.11
CA THR A 338 17.72 15.73 4.92
C THR A 338 17.77 14.25 4.54
N LEU A 339 17.51 13.95 3.26
CA LEU A 339 17.65 12.61 2.69
C LEU A 339 18.86 12.56 1.75
N GLU A 340 19.57 11.42 1.75
CA GLU A 340 20.80 11.24 0.97
C GLU A 340 20.59 10.72 -0.45
N TRP A 341 19.38 10.27 -0.74
CA TRP A 341 18.99 9.75 -2.06
C TRP A 341 17.89 10.62 -2.65
N GLU A 342 18.03 10.97 -3.91
CA GLU A 342 17.06 11.73 -4.69
C GLU A 342 16.60 10.90 -5.88
N ALA A 343 15.29 10.74 -6.03
CA ALA A 343 14.71 10.14 -7.22
C ALA A 343 14.53 11.20 -8.32
N LEU A 344 15.16 10.98 -9.47
CA LEU A 344 15.01 11.83 -10.63
C LEU A 344 13.89 11.27 -11.52
N PRO A 345 12.93 12.11 -11.96
CA PRO A 345 11.91 11.69 -12.92
C PRO A 345 12.53 11.24 -14.24
N CYS A 346 11.79 10.40 -14.99
CA CYS A 346 12.11 10.01 -16.37
C CYS A 346 12.21 11.22 -17.29
#